data_AF-A0A0B1S8C9-F1
#
_entry.id   AF-A0A0B1S8C9-F1
#
_cell.length_a   1.000
_cell.length_b   1.000
_cell.length_c   1.000
_cell.angle_alpha   90.00
_cell.angle_beta   90.00
_cell.angle_gamma   90.00
#
_symmetry.space_group_name_H-M   'P 1'
#
loop_
_entity.id
_entity.type
_entity.pdbx_description
1 polymer ?
#
loop_
_entity_poly.entity_id
_entity_poly.type
_entity_poly.pdbx_seq_one_letter_code
_entity_poly.pdbx_strand_id
1 'polypeptide(L)'
;MFDSTKFEYFDASLIPQQLFEDLFRKVEKINFGIKLANTRYTRLSLPNLQMIQVYESVPVIKIKNNPLLEHLIAHYDVEVASPDANVSTILSGNRRLTKKFLERWDRLYCKYMRCEKQLHVDCAKLGEMGAEELALKCSGARVIAPMPGVELNIDLDELDQDKVEALFDNLEEAQMCIRAIDTDHVEYNFEKLNKLRPCAPGKPVLDIRNNKNLFRLSFNKKLEIASPAIIRGNPSLNPHFIGRLLKLKENCLGCDFQRSKGLPFLYTHLE
;
A
#
# COMPACT_ATOMS: atom_id res chain seq x y z
N MET A 1 18.62 12.93 -31.41
CA MET A 1 18.05 14.25 -31.77
C MET A 1 16.58 13.97 -32.03
N PHE A 2 15.69 14.45 -31.16
CA PHE A 2 14.26 14.17 -31.24
C PHE A 2 13.66 14.96 -32.42
N ASP A 3 12.83 14.31 -33.24
CA ASP A 3 12.12 14.93 -34.35
C ASP A 3 11.10 15.94 -33.81
N SER A 4 11.17 17.19 -34.26
CA SER A 4 10.32 18.29 -33.80
C SER A 4 8.85 18.17 -34.25
N THR A 5 8.50 17.16 -35.04
CA THR A 5 7.14 16.96 -35.57
C THR A 5 6.35 15.84 -34.91
N LYS A 6 6.93 15.12 -33.94
CA LYS A 6 6.27 14.02 -33.24
C LYS A 6 6.48 14.13 -31.73
N PHE A 7 5.40 14.11 -30.96
CA PHE A 7 5.52 14.05 -29.52
C PHE A 7 6.02 12.66 -29.09
N GLU A 8 7.22 12.60 -28.52
CA GLU A 8 7.84 11.36 -28.06
C GLU A 8 7.80 11.21 -26.53
N TYR A 9 7.95 9.97 -26.07
CA TYR A 9 8.13 9.67 -24.65
C TYR A 9 9.56 9.24 -24.37
N PHE A 10 10.15 9.83 -23.33
CA PHE A 10 11.24 9.20 -22.62
C PHE A 10 10.66 8.08 -21.73
N ASP A 11 10.89 6.82 -22.11
CA ASP A 11 10.49 5.65 -21.32
C ASP A 11 11.54 5.34 -20.25
N ALA A 12 11.36 5.91 -19.06
CA ALA A 12 12.22 5.70 -17.91
C ALA A 12 12.25 4.25 -17.41
N SER A 13 11.28 3.42 -17.82
CA SER A 13 11.21 2.00 -17.46
C SER A 13 12.37 1.19 -18.05
N LEU A 14 13.06 1.73 -19.05
CA LEU A 14 14.17 1.09 -19.74
C LEU A 14 15.53 1.28 -19.04
N ILE A 15 15.58 2.09 -17.98
CA ILE A 15 16.83 2.39 -17.27
C ILE A 15 16.70 2.26 -15.75
N PRO A 16 17.80 1.93 -15.04
CA PRO A 16 17.82 1.93 -13.58
C PRO A 16 17.54 3.33 -13.00
N GLN A 17 16.93 3.38 -11.81
CA GLN A 17 16.58 4.63 -11.13
C GLN A 17 17.78 5.58 -10.98
N GLN A 18 18.94 5.07 -10.57
CA GLN A 18 20.13 5.89 -10.38
C GLN A 18 20.52 6.64 -11.67
N LEU A 19 20.46 5.95 -12.82
CA LEU A 19 20.79 6.56 -14.11
C LEU A 19 19.76 7.60 -14.52
N PHE A 20 18.47 7.34 -14.29
CA PHE A 20 17.41 8.33 -14.52
C PHE A 20 17.64 9.59 -13.68
N GLU A 21 17.94 9.42 -12.39
CA GLU A 21 18.18 10.55 -11.49
C GLU A 21 19.39 11.37 -11.91
N ASP A 22 20.49 10.71 -12.30
CA ASP A 22 21.69 11.41 -12.78
C ASP A 22 21.43 12.17 -14.09
N LEU A 23 20.65 11.59 -15.00
CA LEU A 23 20.25 12.22 -16.26
C LEU A 23 19.40 13.48 -16.03
N PHE A 24 18.38 13.39 -15.16
CA PHE A 24 17.44 14.47 -14.91
C PHE A 24 17.87 15.44 -13.81
N ARG A 25 19.00 15.19 -13.15
CA ARG A 25 19.50 16.02 -12.03
C ARG A 25 19.62 17.49 -12.39
N LYS A 26 19.98 17.84 -13.63
CA LYS A 26 20.18 19.23 -14.10
C LYS A 26 19.21 19.63 -15.22
N VAL A 27 18.22 18.79 -15.52
CA VAL A 27 17.29 19.08 -16.61
C VAL A 27 16.27 20.09 -16.12
N GLU A 28 16.25 21.26 -16.77
CA GLU A 28 15.32 22.35 -16.46
C GLU A 28 14.12 22.38 -17.40
N LYS A 29 14.29 21.89 -18.63
CA LYS A 29 13.26 21.91 -19.67
C LYS A 29 13.24 20.62 -20.46
N ILE A 30 12.04 20.14 -20.77
CA ILE A 30 11.82 19.01 -21.68
C ILE A 30 10.80 19.38 -22.76
N ASN A 31 10.90 18.73 -23.91
CA ASN A 31 9.95 18.81 -25.02
C ASN A 31 9.34 17.45 -25.38
N PHE A 32 9.38 16.50 -24.44
CA PHE A 32 8.90 15.14 -24.57
C PHE A 32 8.15 14.73 -23.29
N GLY A 33 7.34 13.68 -23.38
CA GLY A 33 6.64 13.11 -22.23
C GLY A 33 7.54 12.16 -21.44
N ILE A 34 7.26 12.00 -20.15
CA ILE A 34 7.94 11.00 -19.31
C ILE A 34 6.99 9.85 -19.03
N LYS A 35 7.44 8.62 -19.32
CA LYS A 35 6.72 7.38 -18.97
C LYS A 35 7.56 6.59 -17.97
N LEU A 36 6.94 6.17 -16.87
CA LEU A 36 7.53 5.26 -15.89
C LEU A 36 6.50 4.19 -15.53
N ALA A 37 6.72 2.95 -15.95
CA ALA A 37 5.78 1.88 -15.68
C ALA A 37 6.42 0.54 -15.33
N ASN A 38 5.78 -0.20 -14.42
CA ASN A 38 6.19 -1.55 -14.02
C ASN A 38 7.65 -1.62 -13.52
N THR A 39 8.11 -0.58 -12.81
CA THR A 39 9.48 -0.52 -12.30
C THR A 39 9.56 -0.74 -10.80
N ARG A 40 10.78 -0.98 -10.31
CA ARG A 40 11.11 -1.00 -8.87
C ARG A 40 11.56 0.37 -8.35
N TYR A 41 11.21 1.46 -9.03
CA TYR A 41 11.59 2.80 -8.56
C TYR A 41 10.93 3.08 -7.21
N THR A 42 11.67 3.66 -6.28
CA THR A 42 11.17 4.14 -4.98
C THR A 42 10.78 5.61 -5.03
N ARG A 43 11.34 6.38 -5.97
CA ARG A 43 11.02 7.79 -6.17
C ARG A 43 11.12 8.21 -7.64
N LEU A 44 10.34 9.22 -7.99
CA LEU A 44 10.49 9.98 -9.24
C LEU A 44 11.23 11.28 -8.91
N SER A 45 12.41 11.50 -9.49
CA SER A 45 13.25 12.66 -9.22
C SER A 45 13.45 13.53 -10.47
N LEU A 46 12.87 14.73 -10.44
CA LEU A 46 12.94 15.77 -11.46
C LEU A 46 13.23 17.12 -10.77
N PRO A 47 14.33 17.23 -10.01
CA PRO A 47 14.50 18.26 -8.99
C PRO A 47 14.57 19.69 -9.56
N ASN A 48 15.04 19.84 -10.80
CA ASN A 48 15.23 21.12 -11.46
C ASN A 48 14.28 21.34 -12.64
N LEU A 49 13.38 20.41 -12.94
CA LEU A 49 12.46 20.54 -14.07
C LEU A 49 11.49 21.69 -13.81
N GLN A 50 11.54 22.72 -14.64
CA GLN A 50 10.74 23.93 -14.55
C GLN A 50 9.74 24.05 -15.70
N MET A 51 10.02 23.48 -16.87
CA MET A 51 9.19 23.66 -18.06
C MET A 51 9.01 22.35 -18.84
N ILE A 52 7.75 22.05 -19.18
CA ILE A 52 7.38 21.01 -20.13
C ILE A 52 6.74 21.68 -21.34
N GLN A 53 7.39 21.60 -22.49
CA GLN A 53 6.88 22.15 -23.74
C GLN A 53 6.30 21.04 -24.60
N VAL A 54 5.00 21.11 -24.89
CA VAL A 54 4.30 20.11 -25.72
C VAL A 54 3.53 20.77 -26.83
N TYR A 55 3.33 20.06 -27.93
CA TYR A 55 2.69 20.58 -29.15
C TYR A 55 1.45 19.79 -29.56
N GLU A 56 1.09 18.76 -28.79
CA GLU A 56 -0.04 17.88 -29.07
C GLU A 56 -0.80 17.55 -27.78
N SER A 57 -2.05 17.12 -27.95
CA SER A 57 -2.91 16.63 -26.87
C SER A 57 -2.44 15.27 -26.35
N VAL A 58 -1.54 15.28 -25.36
CA VAL A 58 -0.86 14.07 -24.86
C VAL A 58 -0.73 14.10 -23.34
N PRO A 59 -0.67 12.93 -22.69
CA PRO A 59 -0.33 12.89 -21.28
C PRO A 59 1.16 13.13 -21.08
N VAL A 60 1.57 14.24 -20.51
CA VAL A 60 2.99 14.64 -20.42
C VAL A 60 3.79 13.85 -19.41
N ILE A 61 3.12 13.34 -18.38
CA ILE A 61 3.73 12.44 -17.41
C ILE A 61 2.77 11.26 -17.19
N LYS A 62 3.28 10.05 -17.41
CA LYS A 62 2.56 8.77 -17.27
C LYS A 62 3.28 7.87 -16.27
N ILE A 63 2.74 7.73 -15.07
CA ILE A 63 3.31 6.90 -14.01
C ILE A 63 2.34 5.77 -13.65
N LYS A 64 2.69 4.53 -14.00
CA LYS A 64 1.78 3.38 -13.84
C LYS A 64 2.41 2.16 -13.17
N ASN A 65 1.71 1.53 -12.24
CA ASN A 65 2.06 0.20 -11.75
C ASN A 65 3.49 0.06 -11.20
N ASN A 66 4.00 1.09 -10.51
CA ASN A 66 5.30 1.02 -9.83
C ASN A 66 5.04 0.69 -8.36
N PRO A 67 5.16 -0.58 -7.92
CA PRO A 67 4.72 -1.03 -6.61
C PRO A 67 5.51 -0.43 -5.45
N LEU A 68 6.76 -0.02 -5.69
CA LEU A 68 7.64 0.56 -4.68
C LEU A 68 7.68 2.08 -4.70
N LEU A 69 6.99 2.74 -5.65
CA LEU A 69 7.09 4.18 -5.83
C LEU A 69 6.37 4.91 -4.70
N GLU A 70 7.13 5.72 -3.97
CA GLU A 70 6.68 6.35 -2.73
C GLU A 70 6.81 7.87 -2.75
N HIS A 71 7.88 8.40 -3.36
CA HIS A 71 8.25 9.82 -3.27
C HIS A 71 8.32 10.53 -4.63
N LEU A 72 7.92 11.80 -4.62
CA LEU A 72 8.11 12.74 -5.72
C LEU A 72 9.08 13.84 -5.26
N ILE A 73 10.24 13.90 -5.91
CA ILE A 73 11.21 14.99 -5.80
C ILE A 73 11.08 15.80 -7.08
N ALA A 74 10.59 17.04 -6.96
CA ALA A 74 10.36 17.91 -8.09
C ALA A 74 10.68 19.35 -7.68
N HIS A 75 10.90 20.20 -8.69
CA HIS A 75 10.95 21.64 -8.52
C HIS A 75 9.67 22.18 -7.85
N TYR A 76 9.72 23.40 -7.29
CA TYR A 76 8.60 23.95 -6.55
C TYR A 76 7.39 24.26 -7.45
N ASP A 77 7.65 24.58 -8.72
CA ASP A 77 6.67 24.89 -9.75
C ASP A 77 7.11 24.32 -11.11
N VAL A 78 6.16 23.94 -11.94
CA VAL A 78 6.40 23.40 -13.30
C VAL A 78 5.41 24.03 -14.25
N GLU A 79 5.92 24.82 -15.18
CA GLU A 79 5.12 25.41 -16.25
C GLU A 79 4.92 24.39 -17.38
N VAL A 80 3.70 24.32 -17.90
CA VAL A 80 3.35 23.47 -19.04
C VAL A 80 2.91 24.37 -20.17
N ALA A 81 3.79 24.54 -21.14
CA ALA A 81 3.53 25.36 -22.32
C ALA A 81 2.98 24.46 -23.42
N SER A 82 1.72 24.67 -23.78
CA SER A 82 1.03 23.95 -24.84
C SER A 82 0.15 24.90 -25.65
N PRO A 83 0.18 24.85 -27.00
CA PRO A 83 -0.81 25.54 -27.81
C PRO A 83 -2.21 24.90 -27.69
N ASP A 84 -2.27 23.64 -27.25
CA ASP A 84 -3.51 22.87 -27.05
C ASP A 84 -3.94 22.82 -25.58
N ALA A 85 -5.24 22.97 -25.32
CA ALA A 85 -5.84 22.94 -23.99
C ALA A 85 -5.99 21.52 -23.37
N ASN A 86 -5.62 20.46 -24.10
CA ASN A 86 -5.90 19.06 -23.73
C ASN A 86 -4.69 18.29 -23.20
N VAL A 87 -3.78 18.98 -22.51
CA VAL A 87 -2.65 18.32 -21.85
C VAL A 87 -3.14 17.58 -20.60
N SER A 88 -2.61 16.38 -20.37
CA SER A 88 -2.98 15.60 -19.19
C SER A 88 -1.79 14.95 -18.47
N THR A 89 -2.04 14.40 -17.29
CA THR A 89 -1.13 13.47 -16.62
C THR A 89 -1.88 12.25 -16.13
N ILE A 90 -1.18 11.11 -16.06
CA ILE A 90 -1.76 9.83 -15.62
C ILE A 90 -0.95 9.27 -14.46
N LEU A 91 -1.63 8.97 -13.36
CA LEU A 91 -1.08 8.35 -12.16
C LEU A 91 -1.98 7.19 -11.72
N SER A 92 -1.60 5.95 -12.02
CA SER A 92 -2.47 4.79 -11.76
C SER A 92 -1.72 3.58 -11.25
N GLY A 93 -2.30 2.82 -10.31
CA GLY A 93 -1.77 1.52 -9.89
C GLY A 93 -0.43 1.55 -9.14
N ASN A 94 0.03 2.72 -8.70
CA ASN A 94 1.23 2.86 -7.86
C ASN A 94 0.79 2.74 -6.39
N ARG A 95 1.24 1.67 -5.72
CA ARG A 95 0.62 1.15 -4.49
C ARG A 95 1.07 1.81 -3.20
N ARG A 96 2.20 2.53 -3.24
CA ARG A 96 2.89 3.09 -2.06
C ARG A 96 3.01 4.61 -2.09
N LEU A 97 2.24 5.30 -2.94
CA LEU A 97 2.35 6.77 -3.05
C LEU A 97 2.02 7.46 -1.71
N THR A 98 2.94 8.29 -1.23
CA THR A 98 2.73 9.06 0.01
C THR A 98 1.73 10.20 -0.17
N LYS A 99 1.10 10.65 0.93
CA LYS A 99 0.28 11.87 0.92
C LYS A 99 1.04 13.07 0.33
N LYS A 100 2.32 13.22 0.71
CA LYS A 100 3.20 14.28 0.20
C LYS A 100 3.48 14.17 -1.30
N PHE A 101 3.58 12.94 -1.84
CA PHE A 101 3.63 12.71 -3.28
C PHE A 101 2.37 13.28 -3.94
N LEU A 102 1.19 12.87 -3.45
CA LEU A 102 -0.10 13.25 -4.04
C LEU A 102 -0.34 14.76 -3.97
N GLU A 103 -0.06 15.39 -2.82
CA GLU A 103 -0.17 16.84 -2.65
C GLU A 103 0.74 17.60 -3.64
N ARG A 104 1.99 17.12 -3.83
CA ARG A 104 2.89 17.71 -4.83
C ARG A 104 2.42 17.47 -6.26
N TRP A 105 1.99 16.25 -6.57
CA TRP A 105 1.46 15.89 -7.89
C TRP A 105 0.27 16.79 -8.24
N ASP A 106 -0.66 16.96 -7.31
CA ASP A 106 -1.86 17.78 -7.52
C ASP A 106 -1.50 19.25 -7.74
N ARG A 107 -0.58 19.78 -6.92
CA ARG A 107 -0.10 21.16 -7.05
C ARG A 107 0.58 21.42 -8.39
N LEU A 108 1.49 20.53 -8.79
CA LEU A 108 2.35 20.72 -9.96
C LEU A 108 1.61 20.42 -11.26
N TYR A 109 0.83 19.34 -11.27
CA TYR A 109 0.33 18.79 -12.52
C TYR A 109 -1.19 18.90 -12.66
N CYS A 110 -1.96 18.80 -11.58
CA CYS A 110 -3.42 18.81 -11.68
C CYS A 110 -4.05 20.20 -11.62
N LYS A 111 -3.27 21.24 -11.29
CA LYS A 111 -3.76 22.61 -11.25
C LYS A 111 -4.05 23.19 -12.65
N TYR A 112 -3.20 22.85 -13.62
CA TYR A 112 -3.22 23.43 -14.97
C TYR A 112 -3.49 22.40 -16.08
N MET A 113 -3.46 21.11 -15.76
CA MET A 113 -3.69 20.02 -16.71
C MET A 113 -4.79 19.09 -16.22
N ARG A 114 -5.42 18.35 -17.14
CA ARG A 114 -6.32 17.25 -16.76
C ARG A 114 -5.51 16.17 -16.04
N CYS A 115 -6.01 15.71 -14.90
CA CYS A 115 -5.39 14.63 -14.16
C CYS A 115 -6.26 13.38 -14.14
N GLU A 116 -5.70 12.27 -14.59
CA GLU A 116 -6.29 10.95 -14.48
C GLU A 116 -5.57 10.19 -13.37
N LYS A 117 -6.17 10.16 -12.18
CA LYS A 117 -5.63 9.44 -11.02
C LYS A 117 -6.49 8.23 -10.71
N GLN A 118 -5.88 7.04 -10.73
CA GLN A 118 -6.46 5.81 -10.18
C GLN A 118 -5.51 5.32 -9.07
N LEU A 119 -5.63 5.97 -7.91
CA LEU A 119 -4.72 5.79 -6.76
C LEU A 119 -4.97 4.49 -6.00
N HIS A 120 -6.19 3.96 -6.11
CA HIS A 120 -6.58 2.72 -5.46
C HIS A 120 -6.66 1.63 -6.50
N VAL A 121 -6.14 0.45 -6.14
CA VAL A 121 -6.44 -0.75 -6.89
C VAL A 121 -7.89 -1.12 -6.57
N ASP A 122 -8.72 -1.28 -7.61
CA ASP A 122 -10.08 -1.78 -7.45
C ASP A 122 -10.04 -3.25 -7.05
N CYS A 123 -9.96 -3.50 -5.74
CA CYS A 123 -10.06 -4.84 -5.16
C CYS A 123 -11.45 -5.11 -4.56
N ALA A 124 -12.47 -4.74 -5.32
CA ALA A 124 -13.84 -5.11 -5.06
C ALA A 124 -14.34 -6.14 -6.09
N LYS A 125 -15.42 -6.85 -5.76
CA LYS A 125 -16.04 -7.86 -6.63
C LYS A 125 -15.05 -8.95 -7.06
N LEU A 126 -14.18 -9.36 -6.13
CA LEU A 126 -13.22 -10.42 -6.38
C LEU A 126 -13.93 -11.79 -6.46
N GLY A 127 -13.50 -12.62 -7.41
CA GLY A 127 -13.82 -14.05 -7.43
C GLY A 127 -12.95 -14.83 -6.45
N GLU A 128 -13.08 -16.16 -6.47
CA GLU A 128 -12.19 -17.04 -5.74
C GLU A 128 -10.75 -16.90 -6.26
N MET A 129 -9.79 -16.77 -5.35
CA MET A 129 -8.36 -16.70 -5.65
C MET A 129 -7.53 -17.07 -4.43
N GLY A 130 -6.30 -17.54 -4.66
CA GLY A 130 -5.32 -17.86 -3.62
C GLY A 130 -4.61 -16.63 -3.05
N ALA A 131 -3.82 -16.82 -1.99
CA ALA A 131 -3.15 -15.72 -1.30
C ALA A 131 -2.16 -14.97 -2.21
N GLU A 132 -1.35 -15.68 -3.00
CA GLU A 132 -0.37 -15.06 -3.90
C GLU A 132 -1.03 -14.19 -4.97
N GLU A 133 -2.08 -14.69 -5.61
CA GLU A 133 -2.82 -13.94 -6.63
C GLU A 133 -3.47 -12.69 -6.01
N LEU A 134 -4.07 -12.85 -4.83
CA LEU A 134 -4.68 -11.74 -4.12
C LEU A 134 -3.65 -10.69 -3.72
N ALA A 135 -2.49 -11.08 -3.18
CA ALA A 135 -1.41 -10.15 -2.85
C ALA A 135 -0.93 -9.43 -4.13
N LEU A 136 -0.66 -10.18 -5.20
CA LEU A 136 -0.23 -9.62 -6.47
C LEU A 136 -1.27 -8.63 -7.01
N LYS A 137 -2.56 -8.89 -6.87
CA LYS A 137 -3.63 -8.05 -7.39
C LYS A 137 -3.93 -6.86 -6.48
N CYS A 138 -3.95 -7.05 -5.16
CA CYS A 138 -4.56 -6.13 -4.20
C CYS A 138 -3.61 -5.36 -3.30
N SER A 139 -2.28 -5.55 -3.39
CA SER A 139 -1.37 -4.67 -2.63
C SER A 139 -1.66 -3.19 -2.92
N GLY A 140 -1.61 -2.35 -1.90
CA GLY A 140 -1.96 -0.93 -1.98
C GLY A 140 -3.46 -0.61 -2.11
N ALA A 141 -4.35 -1.63 -2.15
CA ALA A 141 -5.78 -1.39 -2.08
C ALA A 141 -6.18 -0.87 -0.69
N ARG A 142 -7.16 0.04 -0.65
CA ARG A 142 -7.81 0.47 0.58
C ARG A 142 -8.92 -0.46 1.02
N VAL A 143 -9.59 -1.09 0.06
CA VAL A 143 -10.74 -1.95 0.28
C VAL A 143 -10.51 -3.26 -0.46
N ILE A 144 -10.68 -4.38 0.25
CA ILE A 144 -10.74 -5.71 -0.35
C ILE A 144 -12.11 -6.33 -0.07
N ALA A 145 -12.89 -6.57 -1.12
CA ALA A 145 -14.24 -7.11 -1.02
C ALA A 145 -14.52 -8.17 -2.10
N PRO A 146 -14.96 -9.39 -1.73
CA PRO A 146 -15.38 -10.41 -2.68
C PRO A 146 -16.74 -10.09 -3.32
N MET A 147 -17.07 -10.83 -4.38
CA MET A 147 -18.46 -10.93 -4.85
C MET A 147 -19.34 -11.61 -3.78
N PRO A 148 -20.66 -11.35 -3.76
CA PRO A 148 -21.58 -12.06 -2.87
C PRO A 148 -21.44 -13.59 -3.02
N GLY A 149 -21.26 -14.28 -1.90
CA GLY A 149 -21.10 -15.74 -1.86
C GLY A 149 -19.67 -16.25 -2.05
N VAL A 150 -18.70 -15.39 -2.38
CA VAL A 150 -17.28 -15.78 -2.49
C VAL A 150 -16.58 -15.62 -1.13
N GLU A 151 -15.88 -16.67 -0.71
CA GLU A 151 -15.10 -16.67 0.52
C GLU A 151 -13.60 -16.43 0.22
N LEU A 152 -13.11 -15.22 0.50
CA LEU A 152 -11.67 -14.96 0.44
C LEU A 152 -10.99 -15.44 1.73
N ASN A 153 -10.21 -16.51 1.61
CA ASN A 153 -9.38 -17.04 2.69
C ASN A 153 -7.92 -16.82 2.32
N ILE A 154 -7.16 -16.15 3.19
CA ILE A 154 -5.73 -15.93 3.02
C ILE A 154 -5.00 -16.73 4.09
N ASP A 155 -4.11 -17.63 3.69
CA ASP A 155 -3.06 -18.14 4.57
C ASP A 155 -1.79 -17.31 4.37
N LEU A 156 -1.31 -16.67 5.43
CA LEU A 156 -0.12 -15.81 5.37
C LEU A 156 1.16 -16.62 5.20
N ASP A 157 1.15 -17.92 5.49
CA ASP A 157 2.31 -18.81 5.23
C ASP A 157 2.66 -18.91 3.73
N GLU A 158 1.69 -18.66 2.84
CA GLU A 158 1.88 -18.66 1.40
C GLU A 158 2.57 -17.38 0.88
N LEU A 159 2.80 -16.38 1.74
CA LEU A 159 3.31 -15.07 1.37
C LEU A 159 4.64 -14.79 2.06
N ASP A 160 5.60 -14.23 1.33
CA ASP A 160 6.78 -13.63 1.97
C ASP A 160 6.40 -12.34 2.72
N GLN A 161 7.29 -11.90 3.61
CA GLN A 161 7.08 -10.71 4.45
C GLN A 161 6.78 -9.46 3.61
N ASP A 162 7.47 -9.28 2.48
CA ASP A 162 7.29 -8.13 1.59
C ASP A 162 5.88 -8.10 0.98
N LYS A 163 5.35 -9.26 0.59
CA LYS A 163 3.98 -9.41 0.05
C LYS A 163 2.93 -9.16 1.12
N VAL A 164 3.12 -9.71 2.34
CA VAL A 164 2.22 -9.45 3.47
C VAL A 164 2.18 -7.94 3.77
N GLU A 165 3.33 -7.30 3.91
CA GLU A 165 3.41 -5.85 4.15
C GLU A 165 2.76 -5.06 3.01
N ALA A 166 3.06 -5.38 1.76
CA ALA A 166 2.48 -4.68 0.61
C ALA A 166 0.94 -4.84 0.55
N LEU A 167 0.39 -5.97 0.99
CA LEU A 167 -1.05 -6.21 1.04
C LEU A 167 -1.74 -5.37 2.12
N PHE A 168 -1.17 -5.30 3.32
CA PHE A 168 -1.83 -4.68 4.48
C PHE A 168 -1.42 -3.23 4.76
N ASP A 169 -0.32 -2.73 4.17
CA ASP A 169 0.19 -1.38 4.46
C ASP A 169 -0.88 -0.30 4.25
N ASN A 170 -1.70 -0.38 3.19
CA ASN A 170 -2.73 0.63 2.89
C ASN A 170 -4.18 0.14 3.09
N LEU A 171 -4.37 -1.07 3.62
CA LEU A 171 -5.68 -1.70 3.72
C LEU A 171 -6.49 -1.11 4.87
N GLU A 172 -7.60 -0.47 4.55
CA GLU A 172 -8.50 0.19 5.50
C GLU A 172 -9.73 -0.66 5.80
N GLU A 173 -10.27 -1.38 4.80
CA GLU A 173 -11.41 -2.29 4.98
C GLU A 173 -11.19 -3.61 4.23
N ALA A 174 -11.58 -4.72 4.85
CA ALA A 174 -11.50 -6.03 4.21
C ALA A 174 -12.64 -6.97 4.60
N GLN A 175 -13.09 -7.77 3.65
CA GLN A 175 -13.93 -8.94 3.87
C GLN A 175 -13.19 -10.20 3.44
N MET A 176 -12.57 -10.87 4.41
CA MET A 176 -11.75 -12.06 4.23
C MET A 176 -11.51 -12.75 5.57
N CYS A 177 -11.08 -14.01 5.55
CA CYS A 177 -10.54 -14.69 6.73
C CYS A 177 -9.02 -14.76 6.57
N ILE A 178 -8.29 -14.27 7.57
CA ILE A 178 -6.83 -14.25 7.56
C ILE A 178 -6.34 -15.31 8.53
N ARG A 179 -5.49 -16.21 8.05
CA ARG A 179 -4.89 -17.30 8.81
C ARG A 179 -3.38 -17.13 8.83
N ALA A 180 -2.77 -17.33 9.98
CA ALA A 180 -1.34 -17.36 10.20
C ALA A 180 -1.05 -18.40 11.28
N ILE A 181 -0.84 -19.64 10.86
CA ILE A 181 -0.63 -20.76 11.78
C ILE A 181 0.72 -21.40 11.51
N ASP A 182 1.53 -21.53 12.56
CA ASP A 182 2.86 -22.15 12.50
C ASP A 182 3.81 -21.47 11.47
N THR A 183 3.64 -20.17 11.26
CA THR A 183 4.46 -19.39 10.31
C THR A 183 5.77 -18.88 10.92
N ASP A 184 6.71 -18.52 10.04
CA ASP A 184 8.02 -17.95 10.41
C ASP A 184 8.05 -16.41 10.42
N HIS A 185 6.94 -15.72 10.15
CA HIS A 185 6.88 -14.26 10.15
C HIS A 185 7.19 -13.67 11.53
N VAL A 186 7.95 -12.58 11.52
CA VAL A 186 8.33 -11.85 12.74
C VAL A 186 7.33 -10.75 13.09
N GLU A 187 6.65 -10.21 12.08
CA GLU A 187 5.68 -9.14 12.29
C GLU A 187 4.48 -9.16 11.33
N TYR A 188 3.33 -8.76 11.88
CA TYR A 188 2.13 -8.40 11.12
C TYR A 188 1.66 -7.00 11.49
N ASN A 189 1.49 -6.14 10.48
CA ASN A 189 1.06 -4.76 10.66
C ASN A 189 -0.32 -4.52 10.05
N PHE A 190 -1.33 -4.40 10.91
CA PHE A 190 -2.71 -4.07 10.56
C PHE A 190 -3.13 -2.68 11.07
N GLU A 191 -2.20 -1.73 11.21
CA GLU A 191 -2.50 -0.41 11.81
C GLU A 191 -3.42 0.47 10.97
N LYS A 192 -3.48 0.29 9.64
CA LYS A 192 -4.40 1.05 8.78
C LYS A 192 -5.80 0.42 8.69
N LEU A 193 -5.96 -0.83 9.14
CA LEU A 193 -7.23 -1.55 9.06
C LEU A 193 -8.23 -0.98 10.05
N ASN A 194 -9.31 -0.40 9.54
CA ASN A 194 -10.41 0.17 10.31
C ASN A 194 -11.55 -0.83 10.46
N LYS A 195 -11.73 -1.72 9.47
CA LYS A 195 -12.84 -2.68 9.45
C LYS A 195 -12.42 -4.02 8.86
N LEU A 196 -12.73 -5.10 9.58
CA LEU A 196 -12.46 -6.45 9.13
C LEU A 196 -13.68 -7.34 9.32
N ARG A 197 -14.23 -7.83 8.21
CA ARG A 197 -15.39 -8.71 8.14
C ARG A 197 -14.96 -10.14 7.80
N PRO A 198 -15.60 -11.17 8.39
CA PRO A 198 -15.29 -12.55 8.07
C PRO A 198 -15.61 -12.86 6.61
N CYS A 199 -14.85 -13.79 6.03
CA CYS A 199 -15.14 -14.34 4.71
C CYS A 199 -16.51 -15.05 4.63
N ALA A 200 -16.98 -15.61 5.74
CA ALA A 200 -18.27 -16.27 5.85
C ALA A 200 -18.83 -16.22 7.29
N PRO A 201 -20.17 -16.34 7.47
CA PRO A 201 -20.78 -16.43 8.80
C PRO A 201 -20.19 -17.56 9.64
N GLY A 202 -19.92 -17.29 10.92
CA GLY A 202 -19.40 -18.28 11.88
C GLY A 202 -17.91 -18.60 11.76
N LYS A 203 -17.21 -18.10 10.74
CA LYS A 203 -15.75 -18.26 10.62
C LYS A 203 -15.00 -17.18 11.40
N PRO A 204 -13.87 -17.53 12.06
CA PRO A 204 -13.02 -16.53 12.67
C PRO A 204 -12.43 -15.64 11.59
N VAL A 205 -12.43 -14.33 11.85
CA VAL A 205 -11.93 -13.37 10.86
C VAL A 205 -10.40 -13.29 10.85
N LEU A 206 -9.79 -13.56 12.00
CA LEU A 206 -8.36 -13.69 12.21
C LEU A 206 -8.09 -14.98 12.98
N ASP A 207 -7.14 -15.78 12.50
CA ASP A 207 -6.64 -16.97 13.18
C ASP A 207 -5.11 -16.98 13.18
N ILE A 208 -4.51 -16.41 14.22
CA ILE A 208 -3.06 -16.25 14.40
C ILE A 208 -2.58 -17.16 15.52
N ARG A 209 -2.10 -18.36 15.17
CA ARG A 209 -1.73 -19.38 16.15
C ARG A 209 -0.33 -19.94 15.99
N ASN A 210 0.31 -20.26 17.12
CA ASN A 210 1.53 -21.05 17.17
C ASN A 210 2.75 -20.46 16.42
N ASN A 211 2.75 -19.17 16.08
CA ASN A 211 3.86 -18.53 15.39
C ASN A 211 5.01 -18.25 16.39
N LYS A 212 6.07 -19.05 16.31
CA LYS A 212 7.19 -19.03 17.28
C LYS A 212 7.99 -17.74 17.22
N ASN A 213 8.14 -17.16 16.04
CA ASN A 213 8.98 -15.99 15.78
C ASN A 213 8.20 -14.67 15.80
N LEU A 214 6.86 -14.73 15.86
CA LEU A 214 6.01 -13.55 15.84
C LEU A 214 6.27 -12.67 17.07
N PHE A 215 6.96 -11.57 16.87
CA PHE A 215 7.35 -10.61 17.90
C PHE A 215 6.44 -9.38 17.92
N ARG A 216 5.95 -8.95 16.75
CA ARG A 216 5.13 -7.75 16.60
C ARG A 216 3.80 -8.05 15.92
N LEU A 217 2.73 -7.62 16.56
CA LEU A 217 1.38 -7.68 16.00
C LEU A 217 0.68 -6.37 16.32
N SER A 218 0.45 -5.52 15.31
CA SER A 218 -0.12 -4.20 15.49
C SER A 218 -1.49 -4.08 14.84
N PHE A 219 -2.42 -3.42 15.54
CA PHE A 219 -3.77 -3.15 15.09
C PHE A 219 -4.12 -1.67 15.29
N ASN A 220 -5.01 -1.18 14.45
CA ASN A 220 -5.71 0.08 14.71
C ASN A 220 -6.53 -0.04 16.01
N LYS A 221 -6.47 0.99 16.86
CA LYS A 221 -7.22 1.04 18.13
C LYS A 221 -8.74 1.07 17.94
N LYS A 222 -9.20 1.49 16.77
CA LYS A 222 -10.62 1.59 16.39
C LYS A 222 -11.04 0.48 15.43
N LEU A 223 -10.25 -0.58 15.28
CA LEU A 223 -10.56 -1.67 14.37
C LEU A 223 -11.91 -2.31 14.76
N GLU A 224 -12.86 -2.27 13.84
CA GLU A 224 -14.13 -2.96 13.94
C GLU A 224 -13.98 -4.41 13.47
N ILE A 225 -14.26 -5.35 14.36
CA ILE A 225 -14.25 -6.79 14.08
C ILE A 225 -15.66 -7.35 14.28
N ALA A 226 -16.24 -7.89 13.21
CA ALA A 226 -17.61 -8.41 13.22
C ALA A 226 -17.74 -9.91 13.54
N SER A 227 -16.63 -10.61 13.81
CA SER A 227 -16.57 -12.06 14.06
C SER A 227 -15.40 -12.39 15.01
N PRO A 228 -15.40 -13.50 15.76
CA PRO A 228 -14.28 -13.85 16.63
C PRO A 228 -12.91 -13.80 15.93
N ALA A 229 -11.91 -13.30 16.65
CA ALA A 229 -10.50 -13.42 16.29
C ALA A 229 -9.80 -14.33 17.31
N ILE A 230 -8.90 -15.20 16.84
CA ILE A 230 -8.14 -16.15 17.65
C ILE A 230 -6.67 -15.79 17.54
N ILE A 231 -6.04 -15.47 18.68
CA ILE A 231 -4.61 -15.13 18.74
C ILE A 231 -3.98 -15.86 19.92
N ARG A 232 -3.39 -17.04 19.69
CA ARG A 232 -2.89 -17.91 20.77
C ARG A 232 -1.61 -18.66 20.42
N GLY A 233 -0.83 -19.02 21.43
CA GLY A 233 0.35 -19.87 21.23
C GLY A 233 1.52 -19.17 20.53
N ASN A 234 1.58 -17.84 20.51
CA ASN A 234 2.66 -17.06 19.92
C ASN A 234 3.64 -16.63 21.05
N PRO A 235 4.68 -17.44 21.39
CA PRO A 235 5.47 -17.26 22.61
C PRO A 235 6.35 -16.01 22.63
N SER A 236 6.76 -15.52 21.46
CA SER A 236 7.66 -14.36 21.31
C SER A 236 6.91 -13.03 21.20
N LEU A 237 5.58 -13.05 21.19
CA LEU A 237 4.79 -11.85 20.99
C LEU A 237 5.03 -10.85 22.12
N ASN A 238 5.49 -9.66 21.77
CA ASN A 238 5.89 -8.66 22.74
C ASN A 238 4.69 -8.23 23.61
N PRO A 239 4.82 -8.26 24.96
CA PRO A 239 3.74 -7.94 25.91
C PRO A 239 3.07 -6.58 25.69
N HIS A 240 3.80 -5.59 25.15
CA HIS A 240 3.23 -4.28 24.82
C HIS A 240 2.08 -4.39 23.80
N PHE A 241 2.17 -5.31 22.84
CA PHE A 241 1.11 -5.55 21.87
C PHE A 241 -0.05 -6.37 22.45
N ILE A 242 0.23 -7.24 23.42
CA ILE A 242 -0.81 -7.95 24.18
C ILE A 242 -1.74 -6.95 24.89
N GLY A 243 -1.19 -5.86 25.43
CA GLY A 243 -2.01 -4.78 26.01
C GLY A 243 -2.98 -4.13 25.01
N ARG A 244 -2.61 -4.01 23.73
CA ARG A 244 -3.53 -3.52 22.68
C ARG A 244 -4.59 -4.56 22.32
N LEU A 245 -4.23 -5.84 22.27
CA LEU A 245 -5.16 -6.95 22.04
C LEU A 245 -6.24 -7.01 23.13
N LEU A 246 -5.88 -6.76 24.39
CA LEU A 246 -6.84 -6.75 25.48
C LEU A 246 -7.89 -5.64 25.32
N LYS A 247 -7.50 -4.46 24.83
CA LYS A 247 -8.46 -3.38 24.51
C LYS A 247 -9.37 -3.74 23.33
N LEU A 248 -8.84 -4.42 22.31
CA LEU A 248 -9.65 -4.93 21.21
C LEU A 248 -10.67 -5.98 21.70
N LYS A 249 -10.30 -6.78 22.69
CA LYS A 249 -11.16 -7.81 23.29
C LYS A 249 -12.41 -7.23 23.94
N GLU A 250 -12.34 -6.02 24.50
CA GLU A 250 -13.50 -5.33 25.09
C GLU A 250 -14.64 -5.13 24.10
N ASN A 251 -14.32 -5.03 22.79
CA ASN A 251 -15.28 -4.78 21.72
C ASN A 251 -15.45 -5.96 20.76
N CYS A 252 -14.92 -7.15 21.09
CA CYS A 252 -15.01 -8.33 20.25
C CYS A 252 -15.64 -9.52 20.98
N LEU A 253 -16.88 -9.83 20.61
CA LEU A 253 -17.61 -10.98 21.14
C LEU A 253 -16.98 -12.29 20.63
N GLY A 254 -16.57 -13.17 21.54
CA GLY A 254 -15.97 -14.47 21.21
C GLY A 254 -14.49 -14.42 20.82
N CYS A 255 -13.84 -13.25 20.87
CA CYS A 255 -12.40 -13.16 20.65
C CYS A 255 -11.60 -13.92 21.71
N ASP A 256 -10.60 -14.64 21.24
CA ASP A 256 -9.80 -15.52 22.07
C ASP A 256 -8.30 -15.22 21.94
N PHE A 257 -7.81 -14.41 22.88
CA PHE A 257 -6.43 -13.94 22.90
C PHE A 257 -5.63 -14.58 24.03
N GLN A 258 -4.38 -14.97 23.75
CA GLN A 258 -3.43 -15.43 24.75
C GLN A 258 -3.22 -14.34 25.81
N ARG A 259 -3.13 -14.77 27.07
CA ARG A 259 -2.70 -13.90 28.16
C ARG A 259 -1.19 -13.70 28.06
N SER A 260 -0.68 -12.55 28.51
CA SER A 260 0.76 -12.39 28.70
C SER A 260 1.27 -13.53 29.59
N LYS A 261 2.38 -14.17 29.21
CA LYS A 261 3.20 -14.87 30.20
C LYS A 261 3.58 -13.83 31.25
N GLY A 262 3.35 -14.13 32.53
CA GLY A 262 3.34 -13.13 33.59
C GLY A 262 4.63 -12.31 33.64
N LEU A 263 4.47 -11.00 33.78
CA LEU A 263 5.33 -10.29 34.73
C LEU A 263 5.07 -10.93 36.10
N PRO A 264 6.10 -11.35 36.85
CA PRO A 264 5.87 -11.85 38.19
C PRO A 264 5.18 -10.74 38.97
N PHE A 265 4.00 -11.05 39.52
CA PHE A 265 3.38 -10.23 40.55
C PHE A 265 4.38 -10.18 41.71
N LEU A 266 5.11 -9.07 41.82
CA LEU A 266 5.77 -8.70 43.07
C LEU A 266 4.65 -8.43 44.07
N TYR A 267 4.26 -9.47 44.80
CA TYR A 267 3.65 -9.33 46.11
C TYR A 267 4.64 -8.54 46.97
N THR A 268 4.32 -7.30 47.28
CA THR A 268 4.75 -6.70 48.55
C THR A 268 3.51 -6.64 49.42
N HIS A 269 3.35 -7.68 50.25
CA HIS A 269 2.85 -7.48 51.59
C HIS A 269 3.76 -6.46 52.26
N LEU A 270 3.21 -5.31 52.65
CA LEU A 270 3.73 -4.50 53.74
C LEU A 270 2.53 -4.05 54.56
N GLU A 271 2.54 -4.60 55.78
CA GLU A 271 1.85 -4.31 57.04
C GLU A 271 0.88 -3.13 57.12
#